data_AF-X1U3T4-F1
#
_entry.id   AF-X1U3T4-F1
#
_cell.length_a   1.000
_cell.length_b   1.000
_cell.length_c   1.000
_cell.angle_alpha   90.00
_cell.angle_beta   90.00
_cell.angle_gamma   90.00
#
_symmetry.space_group_name_H-M   'P 1'
#
loop_
_entity.id
_entity.type
_entity.pdbx_description
1 polymer ?
#
loop_
_entity_poly.entity_id
_entity_poly.type
_entity_poly.pdbx_seq_one_letter_code
_entity_poly.pdbx_strand_id
1 'polypeptide(L)'
;MVGYLKEHGIEDIILAIGYHPDPIQRYFGDGTQLGVRMTYLVEESPLGTAGAVKNAEAFLSEPFFVFNGDILTEIDLTAMMGRHQEI
;
A
#
# COMPACT_ATOMS: atom_id res chain seq x y z
N MET A 1 -5.17 -1.51 9.13
CA MET A 1 -4.09 -1.11 8.21
C MET A 1 -4.31 0.28 7.63
N VAL A 2 -5.31 0.51 6.76
CA VAL A 2 -5.47 1.81 6.06
C VAL A 2 -5.52 3.03 7.00
N GLY A 3 -6.33 2.98 8.06
CA GLY A 3 -6.39 4.07 9.04
C GLY A 3 -5.05 4.33 9.75
N TYR A 4 -4.32 3.26 10.09
CA TYR A 4 -2.98 3.34 10.69
C TYR A 4 -1.95 3.97 9.74
N LEU A 5 -1.96 3.61 8.46
CA LEU A 5 -1.10 4.24 7.45
C LEU A 5 -1.39 5.75 7.35
N LYS A 6 -2.67 6.12 7.34
CA LYS A 6 -3.10 7.52 7.33
C LYS A 6 -2.67 8.29 8.58
N GLU A 7 -2.75 7.69 9.76
CA GLU A 7 -2.27 8.30 11.02
C GLU A 7 -0.78 8.65 10.95
N HIS A 8 0.00 7.90 10.16
CA HIS A 8 1.42 8.17 9.88
C HIS A 8 1.67 9.08 8.66
N GLY A 9 0.62 9.66 8.06
CA GLY A 9 0.72 10.58 6.92
C GLY A 9 0.89 9.90 5.57
N ILE A 10 0.67 8.58 5.47
CA ILE A 10 0.76 7.82 4.21
C ILE A 10 -0.63 7.80 3.58
N GLU A 11 -0.83 8.64 2.56
CA GLU A 11 -2.14 8.82 1.91
C GLU A 11 -2.24 8.14 0.56
N ASP A 12 -1.13 7.89 -0.15
CA ASP A 12 -1.13 7.17 -1.43
C ASP A 12 -0.84 5.67 -1.20
N ILE A 13 -1.87 4.83 -1.40
CA ILE A 13 -1.83 3.40 -1.11
C ILE A 13 -2.08 2.61 -2.39
N ILE A 14 -1.16 1.68 -2.68
CA ILE A 14 -1.26 0.76 -3.82
C ILE A 14 -1.54 -0.64 -3.27
N LEU A 15 -2.66 -1.24 -3.69
CA LEU A 15 -3.02 -2.60 -3.36
C LEU A 15 -2.75 -3.51 -4.55
N ALA A 16 -1.73 -4.37 -4.42
CA ALA A 16 -1.53 -5.49 -5.32
C ALA A 16 -2.46 -6.65 -4.92
N ILE A 17 -3.38 -7.04 -5.80
CA ILE A 17 -4.45 -8.00 -5.50
C ILE A 17 -4.55 -9.03 -6.63
N GLY A 18 -4.38 -10.32 -6.32
CA GLY A 18 -4.58 -11.40 -7.29
C GLY A 18 -5.89 -12.18 -7.13
N TYR A 19 -6.51 -12.17 -5.94
CA TYR A 19 -7.67 -13.00 -5.62
C TYR A 19 -8.89 -12.15 -5.26
N HIS A 20 -9.98 -12.31 -6.03
CA HIS A 20 -11.23 -11.55 -5.89
C HIS A 20 -11.00 -10.04 -5.63
N PRO A 21 -10.59 -9.27 -6.65
CA PRO A 21 -10.39 -7.83 -6.49
C PRO A 21 -11.71 -7.08 -6.24
N ASP A 22 -12.83 -7.54 -6.80
CA ASP A 22 -14.10 -6.79 -6.80
C ASP A 22 -14.62 -6.44 -5.40
N PRO A 23 -14.67 -7.34 -4.40
CA PRO A 23 -15.12 -6.99 -3.05
C PRO A 23 -14.24 -5.94 -2.39
N ILE A 24 -12.92 -6.01 -2.62
CA ILE A 24 -11.94 -5.06 -2.04
C ILE A 24 -12.13 -3.69 -2.68
N GLN A 25 -12.19 -3.63 -4.02
CA GLN A 25 -12.43 -2.39 -4.77
C GLN A 25 -13.78 -1.77 -4.42
N ARG A 26 -14.83 -2.58 -4.27
CA ARG A 26 -16.16 -2.11 -3.88
C ARG A 26 -16.19 -1.53 -2.48
N TYR A 27 -15.45 -2.13 -1.54
CA TYR A 27 -15.40 -1.68 -0.16
C TYR A 27 -14.58 -0.39 -0.01
N PHE A 28 -13.39 -0.34 -0.60
CA PHE A 28 -12.46 0.78 -0.44
C PHE A 28 -12.67 1.91 -1.46
N GLY A 29 -13.29 1.63 -2.61
CA GLY A 29 -13.49 2.61 -3.68
C GLY A 29 -12.16 3.24 -4.12
N ASP A 30 -12.14 4.54 -4.35
CA ASP A 30 -10.90 5.30 -4.60
C ASP A 30 -10.17 5.72 -3.30
N GLY A 31 -10.65 5.29 -2.13
CA GLY A 31 -10.10 5.64 -0.81
C GLY A 31 -10.58 6.97 -0.23
N THR A 32 -11.32 7.78 -0.98
CA THR A 32 -11.70 9.15 -0.57
C THR A 32 -12.48 9.20 0.74
N GLN A 33 -13.36 8.22 0.98
CA GLN A 33 -14.13 8.12 2.24
C GLN A 33 -13.24 7.85 3.47
N LEU A 34 -12.05 7.31 3.25
CA LEU A 34 -11.05 7.08 4.29
C LEU A 34 -10.02 8.22 4.36
N GLY A 35 -10.07 9.18 3.44
CA GLY A 35 -9.12 10.29 3.30
C GLY A 35 -7.73 9.83 2.89
N VAL A 36 -7.68 8.90 1.93
CA VAL A 36 -6.48 8.37 1.27
C VAL A 36 -6.80 8.19 -0.22
N ARG A 37 -5.79 7.91 -1.04
CA ARG A 37 -5.92 7.53 -2.44
C ARG A 37 -5.59 6.06 -2.62
N MET A 38 -6.51 5.30 -3.19
CA MET A 38 -6.32 3.87 -3.46
C MET A 38 -6.09 3.62 -4.95
N THR A 39 -4.97 2.96 -5.25
CA THR A 39 -4.67 2.41 -6.58
C THR A 39 -4.68 0.89 -6.49
N TYR A 40 -5.33 0.22 -7.44
CA TYR A 40 -5.41 -1.25 -7.47
C TYR A 40 -4.61 -1.80 -8.63
N LEU A 41 -3.67 -2.69 -8.32
CA LEU A 41 -2.94 -3.48 -9.31
C LEU A 41 -3.46 -4.90 -9.24
N VAL A 42 -4.33 -5.25 -10.19
CA VAL A 42 -4.89 -6.60 -10.27
C VAL A 42 -3.88 -7.50 -10.96
N GLU A 43 -3.43 -8.54 -10.27
CA GLU A 43 -2.53 -9.54 -10.84
C GLU A 43 -3.34 -10.57 -11.63
N GLU A 44 -3.05 -10.71 -12.94
CA GLU A 44 -3.66 -11.76 -13.78
C GLU A 44 -3.10 -13.16 -13.47
N SER A 45 -1.91 -13.23 -12.89
CA SER A 45 -1.27 -14.47 -12.44
C SER A 45 -0.38 -14.18 -11.23
N PRO A 46 -0.09 -15.17 -10.35
CA PRO A 46 0.69 -14.92 -9.14
C PRO A 46 2.12 -14.48 -9.50
N LEU A 47 2.43 -13.20 -9.27
CA LEU A 47 3.76 -12.65 -9.57
C LEU A 47 4.76 -12.86 -8.42
N GLY A 48 4.27 -13.28 -7.25
CA GLY A 48 5.03 -13.33 -6.01
C GLY A 48 5.35 -11.91 -5.47
N THR A 49 5.91 -11.83 -4.26
CA THR A 49 6.07 -10.55 -3.55
C THR A 49 6.89 -9.52 -4.32
N ALA A 50 8.05 -9.92 -4.85
CA ALA A 50 8.90 -9.01 -5.62
C ALA A 50 8.28 -8.64 -6.97
N GLY A 51 7.53 -9.56 -7.58
CA GLY A 51 6.81 -9.30 -8.83
C GLY A 51 5.68 -8.28 -8.65
N ALA A 52 4.95 -8.36 -7.53
CA ALA A 52 3.94 -7.37 -7.17
C ALA A 52 4.54 -5.95 -7.05
N VAL A 53 5.68 -5.83 -6.37
CA VAL A 53 6.40 -4.55 -6.24
C VAL A 53 6.91 -4.06 -7.59
N LYS A 54 7.45 -4.94 -8.43
CA LYS A 54 7.88 -4.59 -9.79
C LYS A 54 6.71 -4.11 -10.66
N ASN A 55 5.54 -4.73 -10.52
CA ASN A 55 4.33 -4.31 -11.22
C ASN A 55 3.87 -2.89 -10.81
N ALA A 56 4.21 -2.46 -9.59
CA ALA A 56 3.94 -1.12 -9.08
C ALA A 56 4.99 -0.07 -9.47
N GLU A 57 6.07 -0.44 -10.15
CA GLU A 57 7.25 0.41 -10.40
C GLU A 57 6.92 1.81 -10.92
N ALA A 58 5.95 1.94 -11.83
CA ALA A 58 5.55 3.21 -12.41
C ALA A 58 4.99 4.23 -11.39
N PHE A 59 4.60 3.78 -10.20
CA PHE A 59 4.05 4.59 -9.12
C PHE A 59 5.06 4.85 -7.99
N LEU A 60 6.25 4.22 -8.00
CA LEU A 60 7.19 4.20 -6.89
C LEU A 60 8.35 5.20 -7.10
N SER A 61 8.03 6.49 -7.21
CA SER A 61 9.02 7.56 -7.45
C SER A 61 9.66 8.15 -6.19
N GLU A 62 9.05 7.93 -5.04
CA GLU A 62 9.46 8.49 -3.73
C GLU A 62 9.72 7.34 -2.75
N PRO A 63 10.40 7.57 -1.61
CA PRO A 63 10.54 6.56 -0.56
C PRO A 63 9.17 6.00 -0.17
N PHE A 64 9.08 4.67 -0.14
CA PHE A 64 7.82 3.97 0.07
C PHE A 64 7.98 2.84 1.08
N PHE A 65 6.85 2.46 1.67
CA PHE A 65 6.76 1.27 2.51
C PHE A 65 6.13 0.12 1.73
N VAL A 66 6.61 -1.09 2.00
CA VAL A 66 6.01 -2.33 1.48
C VAL A 66 5.52 -3.15 2.66
N PHE A 67 4.24 -3.50 2.62
CA PHE A 67 3.60 -4.35 3.62
C PHE A 67 3.00 -5.58 2.95
N ASN A 68 2.98 -6.68 3.69
CA ASN A 68 2.06 -7.75 3.38
C ASN A 68 0.66 -7.39 3.91
N GLY A 69 -0.40 -7.73 3.17
CA GLY A 69 -1.77 -7.30 3.46
C GLY A 69 -2.36 -7.91 4.74
N ASP A 70 -1.75 -8.98 5.24
CA ASP A 70 -2.13 -9.72 6.44
C ASP A 70 -1.36 -9.30 7.71
N ILE A 71 -0.43 -8.35 7.59
CA ILE A 71 0.33 -7.85 8.74
C ILE A 71 -0.48 -6.79 9.48
N LEU A 72 -0.59 -6.95 10.80
CA LEU A 72 -0.99 -5.90 11.73
C LEU A 72 0.22 -5.57 12.60
N THR A 73 0.51 -4.28 12.78
CA THR A 73 1.71 -3.81 13.48
C THR A 73 1.45 -2.49 14.19
N GLU A 74 2.29 -2.20 15.19
CA GLU A 74 2.31 -0.97 15.98
C GLU A 74 3.64 -0.21 15.82
N ILE A 75 4.44 -0.56 14.82
CA ILE A 75 5.71 0.12 14.53
C ILE A 75 5.44 1.61 14.24
N ASP A 76 6.29 2.50 14.74
CA ASP A 76 6.20 3.92 14.37
C ASP A 76 6.80 4.15 12.97
N LEU A 77 5.93 4.23 11.95
CA LEU A 77 6.37 4.44 10.56
C LEU A 77 6.94 5.83 10.33
N THR A 78 6.50 6.83 11.09
CA THR A 78 7.01 8.19 10.97
C THR A 78 8.46 8.23 11.43
N ALA A 79 8.77 7.61 12.58
CA ALA A 79 10.15 7.47 13.05
C ALA A 79 11.01 6.62 12.08
N MET A 80 10.46 5.53 11.54
CA MET A 80 11.16 4.68 10.57
C MET A 80 11.51 5.44 9.28
N MET A 81 10.57 6.23 8.74
CA MET A 81 10.83 7.07 7.56
C MET A 81 11.88 8.14 7.86
N GLY A 82 11.77 8.82 9.00
CA GLY A 82 12.76 9.82 9.42
C GLY A 82 14.17 9.22 9.46
N ARG A 83 14.30 8.01 10.01
CA ARG A 83 15.60 7.31 10.03
C ARG A 83 16.10 6.91 8.64
N HIS A 84 15.21 6.52 7.73
CA HIS A 84 15.57 6.18 6.35
C HIS A 84 16.12 7.39 5.59
N GLN A 85 15.57 8.59 5.82
CA GLN A 85 15.96 9.83 5.15
C GLN A 85 17.28 10.44 5.66
N GLU A 86 17.75 10.03 6.85
CA GLU A 86 19.05 10.44 7.40
C GLU A 86 20.25 9.72 6.77
N ILE A 87 20.01 8.69 5.96
CA ILE A 87 21.03 7.86 5.29
C ILE A 87 21.34 8.43 3.91
#